data_AF-A0A7S4NQT9-F1
#
_entry.id   AF-A0A7S4NQT9-F1
#
_cell.length_a   1.000
_cell.length_b   1.000
_cell.length_c   1.000
_cell.angle_alpha   90.00
_cell.angle_beta   90.00
_cell.angle_gamma   90.00
#
_symmetry.space_group_name_H-M   'P 1'
#
loop_
_entity.id
_entity.type
_entity.pdbx_description
1 polymer ?
#
loop_
_entity_poly.entity_id
_entity_poly.type
_entity_poly.pdbx_seq_one_letter_code
_entity_poly.pdbx_strand_id
1 'polypeptide(L)'
;MIGLRAMLLRLIKQRRENLGRTDFEDQLDPEWPRSGAVEFRQVVMRYPSQSSPAINGLSLFVAAGEKMGIVGRTGAGKSSVVTALLRLVDCEQGSITIDNVDIGKLGLTTLRSSISIVSQDPIIFSGSLRKNLDPHNEHDSDSHLWNILQLTGLKEKVESLGGLEAEVADLGENLSHGQRQLICIARALLRDRKILVLDEATSSLDLESEMRVIKEIAKSASQATVIQVAHRLQALVGSSKVLVMDKGRAIEYGTPRELLGDTNTVFAEMVNSLDSEASELLRRKLCLE
;
A
#
# COMPACT_ATOMS: atom_id res chain seq x y z
N MET A 1 -4.51 -15.43 -13.76
CA MET A 1 -4.89 -14.60 -12.60
C MET A 1 -5.00 -13.17 -13.11
N ILE A 2 -6.15 -12.51 -12.97
CA ILE A 2 -6.23 -11.07 -13.29
C ILE A 2 -5.41 -10.39 -12.19
N GLY A 3 -4.19 -9.93 -12.51
CA GLY A 3 -3.32 -9.28 -11.53
C GLY A 3 -3.97 -8.01 -10.96
N LEU A 4 -3.54 -7.59 -9.76
CA LEU A 4 -4.07 -6.40 -9.08
C LEU A 4 -4.08 -5.17 -10.00
N ARG A 5 -3.08 -5.03 -10.88
CA ARG A 5 -3.02 -4.02 -11.94
C ARG A 5 -4.26 -3.96 -12.81
N ALA A 6 -4.72 -5.10 -13.32
CA ALA A 6 -5.89 -5.13 -14.22
C ALA A 6 -7.18 -4.81 -13.46
N MET A 7 -7.25 -5.13 -12.16
CA MET A 7 -8.36 -4.71 -11.30
C MET A 7 -8.29 -3.20 -10.99
N LEU A 8 -7.12 -2.66 -10.68
CA LEU A 8 -6.89 -1.23 -10.46
C LEU A 8 -7.17 -0.39 -11.71
N LEU A 9 -6.79 -0.88 -12.90
CA LEU A 9 -7.16 -0.23 -14.17
C LEU A 9 -8.67 -0.24 -14.39
N ARG A 10 -9.39 -1.29 -13.97
CA ARG A 10 -10.85 -1.29 -13.95
C ARG A 10 -11.37 -0.24 -12.98
N LEU A 11 -10.77 -0.04 -11.80
CA LEU A 11 -11.19 1.02 -10.87
C LEU A 11 -11.11 2.42 -11.48
N ILE A 12 -10.00 2.69 -12.15
CA ILE A 12 -9.75 3.99 -12.78
C ILE A 12 -10.71 4.22 -13.94
N LYS A 13 -11.04 3.17 -14.71
CA LYS A 13 -11.99 3.23 -15.84
C LYS A 13 -13.46 3.19 -15.41
N GLN A 14 -13.81 2.53 -14.32
CA GLN A 14 -15.18 2.32 -13.82
C GLN A 14 -15.70 3.49 -12.97
N ARG A 15 -14.99 4.62 -12.91
CA ARG A 15 -15.42 5.84 -12.20
C ARG A 15 -16.67 6.52 -12.81
N ARG A 16 -17.44 5.83 -13.66
CA ARG A 16 -18.67 6.30 -14.29
C ARG A 16 -19.92 5.47 -14.01
N GLU A 17 -19.84 4.30 -13.36
CA GLU A 17 -21.02 3.45 -13.17
C GLU A 17 -21.06 2.85 -11.75
N ASN A 18 -21.72 3.59 -10.84
CA ASN A 18 -22.63 3.11 -9.79
C ASN A 18 -22.91 4.27 -8.81
N LEU A 19 -23.91 5.08 -9.15
CA LEU A 19 -24.53 6.05 -8.26
C LEU A 19 -25.69 5.36 -7.54
N GLY A 20 -25.38 4.79 -6.38
CA GLY A 20 -26.36 4.49 -5.35
C GLY A 20 -25.69 4.78 -4.02
N ARG A 21 -25.84 6.01 -3.52
CA ARG A 21 -25.56 6.28 -2.11
C ARG A 21 -26.44 5.33 -1.31
N THR A 22 -25.84 4.53 -0.45
CA THR A 22 -26.61 3.70 0.47
C THR A 22 -27.13 4.60 1.59
N ASP A 23 -28.30 4.31 2.16
CA ASP A 23 -28.83 5.07 3.32
C ASP A 23 -27.84 5.12 4.50
N PHE A 24 -26.86 4.20 4.51
CA PHE A 24 -25.77 4.14 5.47
C PHE A 24 -24.71 5.24 5.26
N GLU A 25 -24.45 5.68 4.02
CA GLU A 25 -23.47 6.75 3.74
C GLU A 25 -23.92 8.12 4.23
N ASP A 26 -25.23 8.38 4.29
CA ASP A 26 -25.77 9.63 4.81
C ASP A 26 -25.56 9.78 6.33
N GLN A 27 -25.25 8.68 7.02
CA GLN A 27 -24.93 8.64 8.45
C GLN A 27 -23.43 8.56 8.73
N LEU A 28 -22.60 8.49 7.69
CA LEU A 28 -21.15 8.42 7.83
C LEU A 28 -20.61 9.77 8.32
N ASP A 29 -19.68 9.73 9.27
CA ASP A 29 -18.94 10.92 9.69
C ASP A 29 -18.27 11.58 8.47
N PRO A 30 -18.50 12.88 8.19
CA PRO A 30 -17.85 13.58 7.09
C PRO A 30 -16.32 13.55 7.14
N GLU A 31 -15.73 13.39 8.33
CA GLU A 31 -14.28 13.25 8.54
C GLU A 31 -13.81 11.79 8.47
N TRP A 32 -14.68 10.83 8.15
CA TRP A 32 -14.31 9.43 8.06
C TRP A 32 -13.37 9.16 6.87
N PRO A 33 -12.36 8.29 7.04
CA PRO A 33 -11.88 7.74 8.30
C PRO A 33 -11.06 8.79 9.05
N ARG A 34 -11.28 8.88 10.37
CA ARG A 34 -10.63 9.88 11.22
C ARG A 34 -9.26 9.42 11.68
N SER A 35 -9.15 8.13 12.00
CA SER A 35 -7.95 7.52 12.59
C SER A 35 -7.33 6.49 11.66
N GLY A 36 -8.13 5.75 10.90
CA GLY A 36 -7.65 4.74 9.95
C GLY A 36 -7.27 3.39 10.58
N ALA A 37 -7.87 3.01 11.71
CA ALA A 37 -7.69 1.66 12.26
C ALA A 37 -8.40 0.63 11.36
N VAL A 38 -7.76 -0.51 11.08
CA VAL A 38 -8.29 -1.53 10.16
C VAL A 38 -8.45 -2.85 10.90
N GLU A 39 -9.63 -3.47 10.81
CA GLU A 39 -9.87 -4.79 11.40
C GLU A 39 -10.42 -5.77 10.36
N PHE A 40 -9.81 -6.95 10.29
CA PHE A 40 -10.31 -8.11 9.57
C PHE A 40 -10.89 -9.08 10.60
N ARG A 41 -12.14 -9.51 10.42
CA ARG A 41 -12.80 -10.48 11.31
C ARG A 41 -13.23 -11.71 10.51
N GLN A 42 -12.50 -12.82 10.68
CA GLN A 42 -12.76 -14.12 10.05
C GLN A 42 -12.96 -14.04 8.54
N VAL A 43 -12.14 -13.22 7.87
CA VAL A 43 -12.29 -12.93 6.44
C VAL A 43 -11.93 -14.15 5.60
N VAL A 44 -12.85 -14.54 4.71
CA VAL A 44 -12.63 -15.53 3.66
C VAL A 44 -12.86 -14.85 2.33
N MET A 45 -11.90 -14.90 1.42
CA MET A 45 -11.99 -14.30 0.08
C MET A 45 -11.45 -15.26 -0.96
N ARG A 46 -12.15 -15.37 -2.09
CA ARG A 46 -11.81 -16.24 -3.20
C ARG A 46 -11.90 -15.48 -4.51
N TYR A 47 -10.88 -15.61 -5.35
CA TYR A 47 -10.96 -15.04 -6.69
C TYR A 47 -11.97 -15.81 -7.55
N PRO A 48 -12.71 -15.12 -8.43
CA PRO A 48 -13.53 -15.79 -9.43
C PRO A 48 -12.72 -16.85 -10.19
N SER A 49 -13.33 -18.01 -10.43
CA SER A 49 -12.72 -19.16 -11.13
C SER A 49 -11.63 -19.92 -10.36
N GLN A 50 -11.43 -19.67 -9.07
CA GLN A 50 -10.55 -20.49 -8.23
C GLN A 50 -11.31 -21.44 -7.30
N SER A 51 -10.77 -22.65 -7.09
CA SER A 51 -11.37 -23.68 -6.24
C SER A 51 -11.00 -23.59 -4.77
N SER A 52 -9.97 -22.81 -4.41
CA SER A 52 -9.57 -22.55 -3.02
C SER A 52 -9.59 -21.05 -2.69
N PRO A 53 -9.93 -20.67 -1.43
CA PRO A 53 -9.84 -19.29 -0.99
C PRO A 53 -8.39 -18.77 -1.06
N ALA A 54 -8.22 -17.51 -1.43
CA ALA A 54 -6.94 -16.80 -1.38
C ALA A 54 -6.69 -16.16 -0.01
N ILE A 55 -7.75 -15.88 0.74
CA ILE A 55 -7.73 -15.59 2.18
C ILE A 55 -8.69 -16.59 2.85
N ASN A 56 -8.28 -17.21 3.94
CA ASN A 56 -8.98 -18.33 4.57
C ASN A 56 -9.07 -18.15 6.10
N GLY A 57 -9.99 -17.31 6.56
CA GLY A 57 -10.26 -17.08 7.98
C GLY A 57 -9.31 -16.08 8.63
N LEU A 58 -8.89 -15.05 7.90
CA LEU A 58 -7.99 -14.01 8.41
C LEU A 58 -8.69 -13.18 9.49
N SER A 59 -8.11 -13.16 10.70
CA SER A 59 -8.48 -12.23 11.76
C SER A 59 -7.26 -11.45 12.20
N LEU A 60 -7.37 -10.13 12.17
CA LEU A 60 -6.24 -9.22 12.33
C LEU A 60 -6.76 -7.83 12.68
N PHE A 61 -6.11 -7.16 13.63
CA PHE A 61 -6.38 -5.78 13.97
C PHE A 61 -5.11 -4.95 13.79
N VAL A 62 -5.18 -3.93 12.93
CA VAL A 62 -4.11 -2.96 12.67
C VAL A 62 -4.54 -1.64 13.30
N ALA A 63 -3.83 -1.22 14.33
CA ALA A 63 -4.16 0.01 15.05
C ALA A 63 -3.97 1.26 14.17
N ALA A 64 -4.67 2.34 14.50
CA ALA A 64 -4.48 3.63 13.83
C ALA A 64 -3.02 4.10 13.93
N GLY A 65 -2.42 4.50 12.81
CA GLY A 65 -1.02 4.92 12.74
C GLY A 65 -0.01 3.76 12.78
N GLU A 66 -0.47 2.51 12.89
CA GLU A 66 0.41 1.35 12.87
C GLU A 66 0.97 1.10 11.48
N LYS A 67 2.26 0.72 11.40
CA LYS A 67 2.94 0.36 10.16
C LYS A 67 3.09 -1.16 10.12
N MET A 68 2.21 -1.82 9.39
CA MET A 68 2.20 -3.26 9.24
C MET A 68 2.86 -3.70 7.94
N GLY A 69 3.91 -4.51 8.07
CA GLY A 69 4.51 -5.27 6.99
C GLY A 69 3.81 -6.62 6.75
N ILE A 70 3.61 -7.01 5.50
CA ILE A 70 3.07 -8.33 5.12
C ILE A 70 4.13 -9.10 4.31
N VAL A 71 4.49 -10.29 4.80
CA VAL A 71 5.44 -11.21 4.16
C VAL A 71 4.90 -12.63 4.08
N GLY A 72 5.59 -13.47 3.34
CA GLY A 72 5.14 -14.82 2.99
C GLY A 72 5.57 -15.20 1.58
N ARG A 73 5.54 -16.50 1.27
CA ARG A 73 5.90 -17.02 -0.05
C ARG A 73 4.97 -16.49 -1.15
N THR A 74 5.38 -16.62 -2.40
CA THR A 74 4.51 -16.34 -3.55
C THR A 74 3.27 -17.22 -3.47
N GLY A 75 2.08 -16.63 -3.65
CA GLY A 75 0.80 -17.34 -3.50
C GLY A 75 0.29 -17.48 -2.06
N ALA A 76 1.01 -16.96 -1.05
CA ALA A 76 0.56 -17.01 0.34
C ALA A 76 -0.69 -16.17 0.64
N GLY A 77 -1.11 -15.29 -0.27
CA GLY A 77 -2.30 -14.43 -0.11
C GLY A 77 -2.00 -12.98 0.29
N LYS A 78 -0.73 -12.52 0.23
CA LYS A 78 -0.34 -11.15 0.64
C LYS A 78 -1.12 -10.05 -0.08
N SER A 79 -1.01 -9.97 -1.42
CA SER A 79 -1.76 -8.97 -2.20
C SER A 79 -3.27 -9.22 -2.19
N SER A 80 -3.72 -10.43 -1.84
CA SER A 80 -5.14 -10.71 -1.62
C SER A 80 -5.70 -9.94 -0.43
N VAL A 81 -4.91 -9.73 0.64
CA VAL A 81 -5.30 -8.86 1.78
C VAL A 81 -5.62 -7.46 1.28
N VAL A 82 -4.79 -6.90 0.41
CA VAL A 82 -5.01 -5.59 -0.23
C VAL A 82 -6.26 -5.61 -1.12
N THR A 83 -6.43 -6.65 -1.94
CA THR A 83 -7.63 -6.86 -2.78
C THR A 83 -8.92 -6.84 -1.95
N ALA A 84 -8.93 -7.53 -0.80
CA ALA A 84 -10.08 -7.58 0.10
C ALA A 84 -10.36 -6.21 0.74
N LEU A 85 -9.31 -5.54 1.24
CA LEU A 85 -9.42 -4.21 1.87
C LEU A 85 -9.98 -3.15 0.92
N LEU A 86 -9.59 -3.18 -0.36
CA LEU A 86 -10.10 -2.26 -1.38
C LEU A 86 -11.44 -2.69 -2.00
N ARG A 87 -12.02 -3.80 -1.51
CA ARG A 87 -13.19 -4.47 -2.07
C ARG A 87 -13.10 -4.61 -3.59
N LEU A 88 -11.94 -5.07 -4.08
CA LEU A 88 -11.77 -5.42 -5.49
C LEU A 88 -12.42 -6.77 -5.81
N VAL A 89 -12.49 -7.63 -4.81
CA VAL A 89 -13.24 -8.87 -4.77
C VAL A 89 -13.95 -8.89 -3.42
N ASP A 90 -15.25 -9.15 -3.41
CA ASP A 90 -16.01 -9.23 -2.17
C ASP A 90 -15.61 -10.47 -1.36
N CYS A 91 -15.71 -10.36 -0.04
CA CYS A 91 -15.44 -11.47 0.87
C CYS A 91 -16.63 -12.44 0.87
N GLU A 92 -16.35 -13.76 0.86
CA GLU A 92 -17.37 -14.80 0.98
C GLU A 92 -17.91 -14.90 2.41
N GLN A 93 -17.04 -14.64 3.41
CA GLN A 93 -17.36 -14.67 4.83
C GLN A 93 -16.52 -13.65 5.59
N GLY A 94 -16.97 -13.33 6.80
CA GLY A 94 -16.31 -12.36 7.67
C GLY A 94 -16.65 -10.91 7.31
N SER A 95 -15.93 -9.98 7.93
CA SER A 95 -16.09 -8.54 7.66
C SER A 95 -14.76 -7.82 7.79
N ILE A 96 -14.66 -6.67 7.11
CA ILE A 96 -13.54 -5.75 7.25
C ILE A 96 -14.13 -4.41 7.71
N THR A 97 -13.52 -3.81 8.73
CA THR A 97 -13.92 -2.47 9.20
C THR A 97 -12.75 -1.50 9.13
N ILE A 98 -13.06 -0.25 8.84
CA ILE A 98 -12.15 0.88 9.02
C ILE A 98 -12.80 1.84 10.01
N ASP A 99 -12.12 2.16 11.11
CA ASP A 99 -12.67 2.94 12.23
C ASP A 99 -14.03 2.41 12.71
N ASN A 100 -14.14 1.09 12.86
CA ASN A 100 -15.37 0.36 13.22
C ASN A 100 -16.52 0.45 12.20
N VAL A 101 -16.33 1.11 11.06
CA VAL A 101 -17.31 1.16 9.97
C VAL A 101 -17.08 -0.01 9.03
N ASP A 102 -18.11 -0.84 8.82
CA ASP A 102 -18.05 -1.99 7.92
C ASP A 102 -17.97 -1.52 6.46
N ILE A 103 -16.82 -1.77 5.83
CA ILE A 103 -16.56 -1.31 4.47
C ILE A 103 -17.47 -1.99 3.44
N GLY A 104 -18.08 -3.14 3.78
CA GLY A 104 -19.07 -3.84 2.96
C GLY A 104 -20.35 -3.01 2.73
N LYS A 105 -20.65 -2.08 3.63
CA LYS A 105 -21.84 -1.20 3.56
C LYS A 105 -21.60 0.11 2.82
N LEU A 106 -20.35 0.45 2.57
CA LEU A 106 -19.94 1.69 1.90
C LEU A 106 -20.02 1.57 0.39
N GLY A 107 -20.28 2.69 -0.27
CA GLY A 107 -20.05 2.85 -1.70
C GLY A 107 -18.56 2.72 -2.00
N LEU A 108 -18.24 2.09 -3.14
CA LEU A 108 -16.86 1.82 -3.52
C LEU A 108 -16.04 3.10 -3.74
N THR A 109 -16.69 4.19 -4.17
CA THR A 109 -16.04 5.49 -4.34
C THR A 109 -15.57 6.03 -2.99
N THR A 110 -16.46 6.07 -2.00
CA THR A 110 -16.19 6.52 -0.62
C THR A 110 -15.05 5.73 0.01
N LEU A 111 -15.12 4.39 -0.05
CA LEU A 111 -14.07 3.52 0.44
C LEU A 111 -12.73 3.79 -0.25
N ARG A 112 -12.70 3.78 -1.59
CA ARG A 112 -11.43 3.84 -2.34
C ARG A 112 -10.82 5.24 -2.38
N SER A 113 -11.60 6.30 -2.17
CA SER A 113 -11.04 7.65 -1.98
C SER A 113 -10.44 7.85 -0.58
N SER A 114 -10.84 7.04 0.40
CA SER A 114 -10.31 7.10 1.76
C SER A 114 -8.94 6.43 1.93
N ILE A 115 -8.50 5.63 0.94
CA ILE A 115 -7.27 4.86 0.99
C ILE A 115 -6.34 5.32 -0.14
N SER A 116 -5.10 5.66 0.21
CA SER A 116 -4.03 5.83 -0.77
C SER A 116 -3.41 4.47 -1.09
N ILE A 117 -3.20 4.14 -2.37
CA ILE A 117 -2.53 2.90 -2.78
C ILE A 117 -1.42 3.18 -3.78
N VAL A 118 -0.31 2.49 -3.60
CA VAL A 118 0.77 2.35 -4.58
C VAL A 118 0.93 0.86 -4.91
N SER A 119 0.73 0.50 -6.17
CA SER A 119 0.89 -0.88 -6.66
C SER A 119 2.27 -1.11 -7.27
N GLN A 120 2.65 -2.38 -7.40
CA GLN A 120 3.86 -2.84 -8.08
C GLN A 120 3.96 -2.35 -9.53
N ASP A 121 2.84 -2.35 -10.24
CA ASP A 121 2.73 -1.81 -11.59
C ASP A 121 2.24 -0.35 -11.50
N PRO A 122 3.10 0.66 -11.73
CA PRO A 122 2.72 2.05 -11.60
C PRO A 122 1.77 2.45 -12.73
N ILE A 123 0.73 3.20 -12.39
CA ILE A 123 -0.25 3.74 -13.35
C ILE A 123 0.01 5.23 -13.54
N ILE A 124 0.49 5.55 -14.74
CA ILE A 124 0.82 6.90 -15.19
C ILE A 124 -0.09 7.25 -16.36
N PHE A 125 -0.56 8.49 -16.38
CA PHE A 125 -1.44 9.01 -17.42
C PHE A 125 -0.66 9.94 -18.34
N SER A 126 -1.07 10.04 -19.59
CA SER A 126 -0.56 11.09 -20.46
C SER A 126 -0.98 12.48 -19.98
N GLY A 127 -0.14 13.47 -20.26
CA GLY A 127 -0.31 14.86 -19.82
C GLY A 127 0.88 15.34 -18.98
N SER A 128 0.75 16.48 -18.31
CA SER A 128 1.81 17.06 -17.47
C SER A 128 2.19 16.17 -16.29
N LEU A 129 3.44 16.25 -15.82
CA LEU A 129 3.85 15.69 -14.53
C LEU A 129 2.99 16.24 -13.38
N ARG A 130 2.59 17.51 -13.42
CA ARG A 130 1.68 18.16 -12.47
C ARG A 130 0.40 17.36 -12.29
N LYS A 131 -0.35 17.13 -13.38
CA LYS A 131 -1.57 16.30 -13.39
C LYS A 131 -1.33 14.85 -12.96
N ASN A 132 -0.12 14.33 -13.15
CA ASN A 132 0.23 13.02 -12.63
C ASN A 132 0.50 13.04 -11.12
N LEU A 133 0.97 14.13 -10.53
CA LEU A 133 1.17 14.23 -9.09
C LEU A 133 -0.14 14.60 -8.36
N ASP A 134 -0.90 15.52 -8.94
CA ASP A 134 -2.14 16.05 -8.41
C ASP A 134 -3.25 16.04 -9.49
N PRO A 135 -3.89 14.88 -9.72
CA PRO A 135 -4.90 14.73 -10.77
C PRO A 135 -6.21 15.48 -10.50
N HIS A 136 -6.39 16.02 -9.30
CA HIS A 136 -7.62 16.69 -8.87
C HIS A 136 -7.42 18.16 -8.54
N ASN A 137 -6.21 18.68 -8.72
CA ASN A 137 -5.82 20.04 -8.32
C ASN A 137 -6.20 20.30 -6.85
N GLU A 138 -5.92 19.33 -5.97
CA GLU A 138 -6.11 19.44 -4.52
C GLU A 138 -5.06 20.41 -3.90
N HIS A 139 -3.98 20.73 -4.62
CA HIS A 139 -2.91 21.63 -4.17
C HIS A 139 -2.80 22.88 -5.05
N ASP A 140 -3.16 24.02 -4.48
CA ASP A 140 -3.10 25.33 -5.17
C ASP A 140 -1.66 25.79 -5.46
N SER A 141 -0.69 25.37 -4.66
CA SER A 141 0.72 25.77 -4.77
C SER A 141 1.62 24.61 -5.18
N ASP A 142 2.53 24.90 -6.11
CA ASP A 142 3.56 23.97 -6.58
C ASP A 142 4.60 23.64 -5.50
N SER A 143 4.71 24.45 -4.44
CA SER A 143 5.69 24.25 -3.37
C SER A 143 5.57 22.87 -2.72
N HIS A 144 4.34 22.38 -2.51
CA HIS A 144 4.10 21.04 -1.96
C HIS A 144 4.53 19.94 -2.92
N LEU A 145 4.25 20.11 -4.22
CA LEU A 145 4.66 19.16 -5.25
C LEU A 145 6.19 19.09 -5.36
N TRP A 146 6.86 20.24 -5.37
CA TRP A 146 8.33 20.28 -5.40
C TRP A 146 8.96 19.70 -4.14
N ASN A 147 8.37 19.95 -2.97
CA ASN A 147 8.82 19.35 -1.72
C ASN A 147 8.73 17.82 -1.79
N ILE A 148 7.59 17.26 -2.23
CA ILE A 148 7.47 15.80 -2.31
C ILE A 148 8.41 15.18 -3.36
N LEU A 149 8.65 15.89 -4.47
CA LEU A 149 9.61 15.45 -5.49
C LEU A 149 11.04 15.47 -4.96
N GLN A 150 11.38 16.42 -4.09
CA GLN A 150 12.68 16.44 -3.42
C GLN A 150 12.83 15.25 -2.48
N LEU A 151 11.80 15.00 -1.66
CA LEU A 151 11.80 13.94 -0.66
C LEU A 151 11.84 12.54 -1.29
N THR A 152 11.21 12.36 -2.45
CA THR A 152 11.25 11.10 -3.24
C THR A 152 12.48 10.98 -4.16
N GLY A 153 13.34 12.01 -4.22
CA GLY A 153 14.54 12.00 -5.07
C GLY A 153 14.27 12.22 -6.56
N LEU A 154 13.10 12.73 -6.94
CA LEU A 154 12.72 13.03 -8.31
C LEU A 154 12.97 14.48 -8.75
N LYS A 155 13.21 15.40 -7.82
CA LYS A 155 13.30 16.85 -8.11
C LYS A 155 14.20 17.19 -9.29
N GLU A 156 15.48 16.80 -9.23
CA GLU A 156 16.46 17.08 -10.29
C GLU A 156 16.03 16.50 -11.64
N LYS A 157 15.42 15.30 -11.62
CA LYS A 157 14.91 14.66 -12.83
C LYS A 157 13.75 15.46 -13.42
N VAL A 158 12.81 15.92 -12.60
CA VAL A 158 11.68 16.74 -13.05
C VAL A 158 12.16 18.09 -13.58
N GLU A 159 13.12 18.74 -12.91
CA GLU A 159 13.76 19.97 -13.42
C GLU A 159 14.39 19.75 -14.80
N SER A 160 15.12 18.65 -14.98
CA SER A 160 15.75 18.31 -16.28
C SER A 160 14.76 18.04 -17.42
N LEU A 161 13.50 17.70 -17.09
CA LEU A 161 12.44 17.43 -18.06
C LEU A 161 11.64 18.68 -18.45
N GLY A 162 11.94 19.85 -17.85
CA GLY A 162 11.18 21.08 -18.07
C GLY A 162 10.19 21.42 -16.95
N GLY A 163 10.32 20.80 -15.78
CA GLY A 163 9.52 21.12 -14.59
C GLY A 163 8.20 20.36 -14.51
N LEU A 164 7.27 20.86 -13.69
CA LEU A 164 5.98 20.21 -13.44
C LEU A 164 5.09 20.12 -14.68
N GLU A 165 5.26 21.03 -15.64
CA GLU A 165 4.51 21.01 -16.90
C GLU A 165 5.13 20.11 -17.98
N ALA A 166 6.24 19.42 -17.67
CA ALA A 166 6.84 18.47 -18.59
C ALA A 166 5.84 17.39 -19.02
N GLU A 167 5.82 17.10 -20.32
CA GLU A 167 4.91 16.10 -20.88
C GLU A 167 5.32 14.67 -20.51
N VAL A 168 4.34 13.92 -20.03
CA VAL A 168 4.41 12.48 -19.82
C VAL A 168 3.70 11.82 -21.01
N ALA A 169 4.44 10.96 -21.71
CA ALA A 169 3.91 10.19 -22.83
C ALA A 169 2.84 9.20 -22.34
N ASP A 170 2.11 8.59 -23.27
CA ASP A 170 1.11 7.58 -22.93
C ASP A 170 1.73 6.48 -22.05
N LEU A 171 1.06 6.17 -20.93
CA LEU A 171 1.53 5.21 -19.92
C LEU A 171 2.94 5.49 -19.34
N GLY A 172 3.45 6.71 -19.53
CA GLY A 172 4.78 7.13 -19.09
C GLY A 172 5.92 6.42 -19.82
N GLU A 173 5.78 6.14 -21.13
CA GLU A 173 6.83 5.47 -21.93
C GLU A 173 8.17 6.22 -21.93
N ASN A 174 8.17 7.53 -21.73
CA ASN A 174 9.38 8.36 -21.62
C ASN A 174 10.03 8.34 -20.21
N LEU A 175 9.52 7.54 -19.28
CA LEU A 175 10.00 7.44 -17.91
C LEU A 175 10.46 6.00 -17.59
N SER A 176 11.55 5.88 -16.82
CA SER A 176 11.98 4.57 -16.31
C SER A 176 10.90 3.98 -15.41
N HIS A 177 10.88 2.65 -15.24
CA HIS A 177 9.91 2.02 -14.34
C HIS A 177 10.05 2.56 -12.89
N GLY A 178 11.29 2.70 -12.39
CA GLY A 178 11.52 3.29 -11.06
C GLY A 178 11.04 4.76 -10.95
N GLN A 179 11.21 5.57 -11.99
CA GLN A 179 10.67 6.95 -12.00
C GLN A 179 9.15 6.97 -11.93
N ARG A 180 8.48 6.11 -12.70
CA ARG A 180 7.01 5.96 -12.65
C ARG A 180 6.55 5.53 -11.26
N GLN A 181 7.30 4.64 -10.62
CA GLN A 181 7.04 4.19 -9.26
C GLN A 181 7.15 5.35 -8.25
N LEU A 182 8.24 6.11 -8.30
CA LEU A 182 8.45 7.28 -7.44
C LEU A 182 7.36 8.35 -7.64
N ILE A 183 6.88 8.55 -8.87
CA ILE A 183 5.74 9.46 -9.13
C ILE A 183 4.47 8.94 -8.45
N CYS A 184 4.18 7.64 -8.53
CA CYS A 184 3.02 7.06 -7.83
C CYS A 184 3.15 7.18 -6.30
N ILE A 185 4.35 7.02 -5.75
CA ILE A 185 4.61 7.21 -4.31
C ILE A 185 4.42 8.68 -3.93
N ALA A 186 5.00 9.61 -4.68
CA ALA A 186 4.82 11.04 -4.47
C ALA A 186 3.33 11.43 -4.50
N ARG A 187 2.57 10.94 -5.48
CA ARG A 187 1.11 11.11 -5.58
C ARG A 187 0.39 10.58 -4.34
N ALA A 188 0.76 9.41 -3.84
CA ALA A 188 0.11 8.80 -2.68
C ALA A 188 0.38 9.58 -1.39
N LEU A 189 1.60 10.12 -1.23
CA LEU A 189 1.98 10.95 -0.08
C LEU A 189 1.32 12.33 -0.13
N LEU A 190 1.19 12.95 -1.30
CA LEU A 190 0.48 14.23 -1.47
C LEU A 190 -0.99 14.17 -1.07
N ARG A 191 -1.61 12.99 -1.18
CA ARG A 191 -3.02 12.78 -0.84
C ARG A 191 -3.29 12.68 0.66
N ASP A 192 -2.25 12.46 1.47
CA ASP A 192 -2.28 12.43 2.94
C ASP A 192 -3.51 11.74 3.55
N ARG A 193 -3.80 10.52 3.08
CA ARG A 193 -4.93 9.71 3.58
C ARG A 193 -4.53 8.96 4.85
N LYS A 194 -5.49 8.71 5.74
CA LYS A 194 -5.27 7.98 7.01
C LYS A 194 -4.81 6.54 6.83
N ILE A 195 -4.99 5.96 5.64
CA ILE A 195 -4.53 4.62 5.30
C ILE A 195 -3.74 4.68 4.00
N LEU A 196 -2.50 4.19 4.05
CA LEU A 196 -1.61 4.04 2.91
C LEU A 196 -1.28 2.56 2.68
N VAL A 197 -1.54 2.08 1.47
CA VAL A 197 -1.22 0.71 1.05
C VAL A 197 -0.08 0.73 0.04
N LEU A 198 0.94 -0.09 0.28
CA LEU A 198 2.11 -0.25 -0.58
C LEU A 198 2.22 -1.72 -1.00
N ASP A 199 1.75 -2.08 -2.19
CA ASP A 199 1.81 -3.45 -2.69
C ASP A 199 3.05 -3.64 -3.57
N GLU A 200 4.14 -4.15 -2.98
CA GLU A 200 5.45 -4.34 -3.64
C GLU A 200 5.98 -3.06 -4.32
N ALA A 201 5.62 -1.90 -3.76
CA ALA A 201 5.80 -0.60 -4.37
C ALA A 201 7.25 -0.14 -4.52
N THR A 202 8.22 -0.77 -3.86
CA THR A 202 9.65 -0.39 -3.93
C THR A 202 10.49 -1.43 -4.68
N SER A 203 9.87 -2.52 -5.15
CA SER A 203 10.56 -3.70 -5.70
C SER A 203 11.43 -3.42 -6.94
N SER A 204 11.15 -2.32 -7.64
CA SER A 204 11.83 -1.92 -8.87
C SER A 204 12.84 -0.79 -8.71
N LEU A 205 13.04 -0.33 -7.47
CA LEU A 205 14.02 0.69 -7.12
C LEU A 205 15.36 0.03 -6.78
N ASP A 206 16.45 0.76 -7.02
CA ASP A 206 17.75 0.40 -6.44
C ASP A 206 17.71 0.55 -4.91
N LEU A 207 18.69 -0.07 -4.24
CA LEU A 207 18.75 -0.11 -2.78
C LEU A 207 18.80 1.28 -2.12
N GLU A 208 19.49 2.24 -2.72
CA GLU A 208 19.62 3.59 -2.14
C GLU A 208 18.28 4.33 -2.25
N SER A 209 17.67 4.30 -3.44
CA SER A 209 16.36 4.88 -3.68
C SER A 209 15.27 4.23 -2.81
N GLU A 210 15.27 2.90 -2.68
CA GLU A 210 14.33 2.16 -1.82
C GLU A 210 14.45 2.61 -0.36
N MET A 211 15.66 2.64 0.20
CA MET A 211 15.87 3.06 1.59
C MET A 211 15.47 4.52 1.83
N ARG A 212 15.75 5.41 0.87
CA ARG A 212 15.34 6.82 0.93
C ARG A 212 13.82 6.94 0.99
N VAL A 213 13.13 6.23 0.10
CA VAL A 213 11.66 6.24 0.00
C VAL A 213 11.00 5.66 1.24
N ILE A 214 11.47 4.53 1.76
CA ILE A 214 10.94 3.91 2.98
C ILE A 214 11.05 4.87 4.16
N LYS A 215 12.23 5.49 4.33
CA LYS A 215 12.45 6.49 5.39
C LYS A 215 11.49 7.67 5.24
N GLU A 216 11.26 8.10 4.01
CA GLU A 216 10.38 9.23 3.76
C GLU A 216 8.91 8.89 3.99
N ILE A 217 8.46 7.71 3.59
CA ILE A 217 7.12 7.20 3.91
C ILE A 217 6.95 7.15 5.43
N ALA A 218 7.93 6.63 6.17
CA ALA A 218 7.87 6.54 7.61
C ALA A 218 7.70 7.91 8.30
N LYS A 219 8.25 8.98 7.70
CA LYS A 219 8.15 10.37 8.17
C LYS A 219 6.86 11.05 7.74
N SER A 220 6.58 11.04 6.43
CA SER A 220 5.43 11.71 5.82
C SER A 220 4.11 11.06 6.21
N ALA A 221 4.06 9.73 6.33
CA ALA A 221 2.89 8.96 6.75
C ALA A 221 2.92 8.60 8.25
N SER A 222 3.55 9.44 9.09
CA SER A 222 3.75 9.13 10.52
C SER A 222 2.47 9.02 11.34
N GLN A 223 1.38 9.63 10.88
CA GLN A 223 0.05 9.57 11.50
C GLN A 223 -0.93 8.66 10.74
N ALA A 224 -0.48 8.03 9.64
CA ALA A 224 -1.31 7.16 8.83
C ALA A 224 -1.00 5.70 9.14
N THR A 225 -2.03 4.87 9.08
CA THR A 225 -1.88 3.42 9.09
C THR A 225 -1.26 2.99 7.76
N VAL A 226 -0.11 2.30 7.80
CA VAL A 226 0.59 1.83 6.60
C VAL A 226 0.49 0.32 6.50
N ILE A 227 0.01 -0.18 5.37
CA ILE A 227 -0.04 -1.62 5.07
C ILE A 227 0.88 -1.88 3.88
N GLN A 228 2.01 -2.54 4.13
CA GLN A 228 3.04 -2.75 3.12
C GLN A 228 3.23 -4.23 2.83
N VAL A 229 2.92 -4.65 1.60
CA VAL A 229 3.27 -5.97 1.10
C VAL A 229 4.72 -5.94 0.61
N ALA A 230 5.55 -6.77 1.22
CA ALA A 230 6.96 -6.85 0.90
C ALA A 230 7.30 -8.12 0.12
N HIS A 231 8.03 -7.93 -0.99
CA HIS A 231 8.74 -9.01 -1.68
C HIS A 231 10.17 -9.19 -1.13
N ARG A 232 10.75 -8.10 -0.62
CA ARG A 232 12.08 -8.05 0.01
C ARG A 232 11.94 -7.69 1.47
N LEU A 233 12.61 -8.40 2.37
CA LEU A 233 12.47 -8.16 3.82
C LEU A 233 13.00 -6.78 4.24
N GLN A 234 13.93 -6.19 3.48
CA GLN A 234 14.41 -4.83 3.69
C GLN A 234 13.30 -3.78 3.59
N ALA A 235 12.25 -4.06 2.81
CA ALA A 235 11.10 -3.18 2.68
C ALA A 235 10.33 -3.04 4.01
N LEU A 236 10.50 -3.98 4.96
CA LEU A 236 9.85 -3.95 6.26
C LEU A 236 10.51 -3.01 7.28
N VAL A 237 11.66 -2.41 6.97
CA VAL A 237 12.33 -1.49 7.89
C VAL A 237 11.37 -0.33 8.23
N GLY A 238 11.17 -0.09 9.53
CA GLY A 238 10.20 0.89 10.05
C GLY A 238 8.77 0.37 10.21
N SER A 239 8.53 -0.93 10.01
CA SER A 239 7.25 -1.57 10.37
C SER A 239 7.21 -1.85 11.88
N SER A 240 6.15 -1.40 12.55
CA SER A 240 5.89 -1.69 13.96
C SER A 240 5.31 -3.09 14.18
N LYS A 241 4.65 -3.66 13.15
CA LYS A 241 4.14 -5.04 13.15
C LYS A 241 4.47 -5.75 11.84
N VAL A 242 4.60 -7.07 11.92
CA VAL A 242 4.78 -7.94 10.76
C VAL A 242 3.72 -9.03 10.80
N LEU A 243 3.02 -9.20 9.69
CA LEU A 243 2.11 -10.29 9.39
C LEU A 243 2.82 -11.27 8.45
N VAL A 244 3.00 -12.50 8.90
CA VAL A 244 3.46 -13.60 8.04
C VAL A 244 2.25 -14.38 7.55
N MET A 245 2.08 -14.43 6.23
CA MET A 245 1.03 -15.17 5.55
C MET A 245 1.56 -16.51 5.02
N ASP A 246 0.76 -17.57 5.17
CA ASP A 246 0.92 -18.82 4.42
C ASP A 246 -0.45 -19.39 4.04
N LYS A 247 -0.59 -19.86 2.79
CA LYS A 247 -1.81 -20.49 2.25
C LYS A 247 -3.12 -19.74 2.61
N GLY A 248 -3.08 -18.41 2.52
CA GLY A 248 -4.23 -17.54 2.79
C GLY A 248 -4.54 -17.32 4.27
N ARG A 249 -3.67 -17.73 5.19
CA ARG A 249 -3.84 -17.56 6.65
C ARG A 249 -2.73 -16.71 7.23
N ALA A 250 -3.06 -15.95 8.27
CA ALA A 250 -2.06 -15.40 9.18
C ALA A 250 -1.46 -16.56 10.00
N ILE A 251 -0.17 -16.80 9.84
CA ILE A 251 0.55 -17.79 10.66
C ILE A 251 1.30 -17.13 11.81
N GLU A 252 1.72 -15.88 11.64
CA GLU A 252 2.39 -15.09 12.67
C GLU A 252 1.97 -13.63 12.55
N TYR A 253 1.79 -12.96 13.68
CA TYR A 253 1.56 -11.53 13.74
C TYR A 253 2.14 -10.98 15.04
N GLY A 254 3.08 -10.05 14.94
CA GLY A 254 3.82 -9.53 16.09
C GLY A 254 4.74 -8.40 15.72
N THR A 255 5.41 -7.80 16.70
CA THR A 255 6.49 -6.84 16.44
C THR A 255 7.69 -7.58 15.82
N PRO A 256 8.52 -6.91 15.01
CA PRO A 256 9.75 -7.53 14.51
C PRO A 256 10.62 -8.09 15.64
N ARG A 257 10.70 -7.40 16.78
CA ARG A 257 11.49 -7.84 17.94
C ARG A 257 10.96 -9.14 18.57
N GLU A 258 9.64 -9.25 18.74
CA GLU A 258 9.00 -10.47 19.27
C GLU A 258 9.26 -11.65 18.34
N LEU A 259 9.01 -11.48 17.04
CA LEU A 259 9.16 -12.55 16.06
C LEU A 259 10.63 -12.96 15.90
N LEU A 260 11.56 -12.01 15.82
CA LEU A 260 13.00 -12.30 15.68
C LEU A 260 13.64 -12.88 16.94
N GLY A 261 13.01 -12.70 18.11
CA GLY A 261 13.45 -13.21 19.39
C GLY A 261 13.20 -14.71 19.57
N ASP A 262 12.23 -15.28 18.84
CA ASP A 262 11.99 -16.72 18.78
C ASP A 262 12.49 -17.29 17.46
N THR A 263 13.53 -18.11 17.53
CA THR A 263 14.16 -18.73 16.35
C THR A 263 13.27 -19.75 15.63
N ASN A 264 12.17 -20.19 16.26
CA ASN A 264 11.21 -21.10 15.65
C ASN A 264 10.16 -20.39 14.80
N THR A 265 10.15 -19.06 14.79
CA THR A 265 9.22 -18.32 13.93
C THR A 265 9.67 -18.38 12.47
N VAL A 266 8.70 -18.50 11.58
CA VAL A 266 8.88 -18.41 10.13
C VAL A 266 9.49 -17.07 9.76
N PHE A 267 9.16 -15.98 10.46
CA PHE A 267 9.82 -14.70 10.22
C PHE A 267 11.33 -14.73 10.53
N ALA A 268 11.73 -15.31 11.67
CA ALA A 268 13.14 -15.46 12.00
C ALA A 268 13.87 -16.35 10.99
N GLU A 269 13.24 -17.44 10.54
CA GLU A 269 13.77 -18.30 9.47
C GLU A 269 13.96 -17.53 8.15
N MET A 270 12.98 -16.72 7.74
CA MET A 270 13.07 -15.88 6.53
C MET A 270 14.26 -14.93 6.61
N VAL A 271 14.47 -14.27 7.75
CA VAL A 271 15.62 -13.37 7.95
C VAL A 271 16.95 -14.13 7.99
N ASN A 272 16.98 -15.30 8.63
CA ASN A 272 18.18 -16.14 8.70
C ASN A 272 18.55 -16.81 7.36
N SER A 273 17.61 -16.89 6.42
CA SER A 273 17.87 -17.41 5.07
C SER A 273 18.63 -16.43 4.17
N LEU A 274 18.75 -15.16 4.59
CA LEU A 274 19.61 -14.17 3.94
C LEU A 274 21.09 -14.50 4.21
N ASP A 275 21.99 -13.90 3.43
CA ASP A 275 23.42 -13.94 3.77
C ASP A 275 23.68 -13.33 5.16
N SER A 276 24.75 -13.78 5.81
CA SER A 276 25.03 -13.46 7.22
C SER A 276 25.09 -11.95 7.48
N GLU A 277 25.68 -11.18 6.56
CA GLU A 277 25.82 -9.73 6.70
C GLU A 277 24.47 -9.02 6.53
N ALA A 278 23.70 -9.37 5.50
CA ALA A 278 22.37 -8.82 5.28
C ALA A 278 21.40 -9.17 6.40
N SER A 279 21.46 -10.40 6.94
CA SER A 279 20.64 -10.85 8.06
C SER A 279 20.92 -10.03 9.32
N GLU A 280 22.19 -9.85 9.68
CA GLU A 280 22.57 -9.07 10.87
C GLU A 280 22.19 -7.59 10.71
N LEU A 281 22.45 -7.00 9.54
CA LEU A 281 22.08 -5.62 9.25
C LEU A 281 20.56 -5.42 9.32
N LEU A 282 19.78 -6.35 8.77
CA LEU A 282 18.33 -6.27 8.77
C LEU A 282 17.77 -6.45 10.18
N ARG A 283 18.28 -7.39 10.97
CA ARG A 283 17.90 -7.56 12.39
C ARG A 283 18.10 -6.26 13.17
N ARG A 284 19.25 -5.60 12.98
CA ARG A 284 19.51 -4.30 13.60
C ARG A 284 18.48 -3.28 13.16
N LYS A 285 18.25 -3.11 11.86
CA LYS A 285 17.30 -2.11 11.32
C LYS A 285 15.84 -2.35 11.71
N LEU A 286 15.41 -3.61 11.83
CA LEU A 286 14.04 -3.97 12.22
C LEU A 286 13.76 -3.80 13.72
N CYS A 287 14.79 -3.89 14.55
CA CYS A 287 14.67 -3.78 16.01
C CYS A 287 15.11 -2.41 16.55
N LEU A 288 15.49 -1.47 15.67
CA LEU A 288 15.80 -0.09 16.02
C LEU A 288 14.50 0.72 16.05
N GLU A 289 13.75 0.59 17.14
CA GLU A 289 12.73 1.52 17.63
C GLU A 289 12.41 1.20 19.11
#